data_AF-A0A373BZ05-F1
#
_entry.id   AF-A0A373BZ05-F1
#
_cell.length_a   1.000
_cell.length_b   1.000
_cell.length_c   1.000
_cell.angle_alpha   90.00
_cell.angle_beta   90.00
_cell.angle_gamma   90.00
#
_symmetry.space_group_name_H-M   'P 1'
#
loop_
_entity.id
_entity.type
_entity.pdbx_description
1 polymer ?
#
loop_
_entity_poly.entity_id
_entity_poly.type
_entity_poly.pdbx_seq_one_letter_code
_entity_poly.pdbx_strand_id
1 'polypeptide(L)'
;MKIQESAENYLETILMLSEKQPYVRSIDIATELGFSKPSVSVAMKNLRVNNLILVNDEGHITLTDEGRRIAETIYERHTALSKWLMDLGVSEQTALDDACRIEHDISAESFAAIKEHIKKYSSEEKN
;
A
#
# COMPACT_ATOMS: atom_id res chain seq x y z
N MET A 1 4.92 -2.57 -17.26
CA MET A 1 6.11 -2.71 -16.38
C MET A 1 5.64 -3.48 -15.16
N LYS A 2 6.19 -4.67 -14.87
CA LYS A 2 5.85 -5.38 -13.64
C LYS A 2 6.60 -4.70 -12.51
N ILE A 3 5.88 -3.96 -11.67
CA ILE A 3 6.45 -3.42 -10.45
C ILE A 3 6.66 -4.60 -9.51
N GLN A 4 7.82 -4.64 -8.84
CA GLN A 4 8.09 -5.68 -7.86
C GLN A 4 7.29 -5.37 -6.59
N GLU A 5 6.77 -6.40 -5.92
CA GLU A 5 6.10 -6.34 -4.61
C GLU A 5 6.79 -5.38 -3.64
N SER A 6 8.13 -5.40 -3.59
CA SER A 6 8.91 -4.50 -2.75
C SER A 6 8.70 -3.01 -3.08
N ALA A 7 8.60 -2.64 -4.36
CA ALA A 7 8.34 -1.27 -4.77
C ALA A 7 6.89 -0.84 -4.47
N GLU A 8 5.93 -1.76 -4.58
CA GLU A 8 4.52 -1.51 -4.21
C GLU A 8 4.39 -1.22 -2.71
N ASN A 9 5.01 -2.04 -1.85
CA ASN A 9 5.08 -1.84 -0.40
C ASN A 9 5.60 -0.43 -0.04
N TYR A 10 6.68 0.02 -0.69
CA TYR A 10 7.22 1.36 -0.44
C TYR A 10 6.25 2.47 -0.84
N LEU A 11 5.57 2.34 -1.99
CA LEU A 11 4.63 3.34 -2.47
C LEU A 11 3.39 3.44 -1.57
N GLU A 12 2.84 2.29 -1.17
CA GLU A 12 1.74 2.22 -0.20
C GLU A 12 2.15 2.85 1.14
N THR A 13 3.33 2.49 1.67
CA THR A 13 3.85 3.08 2.92
C THR A 13 3.97 4.60 2.82
N ILE A 14 4.48 5.14 1.71
CA ILE A 14 4.57 6.60 1.50
C ILE A 14 3.17 7.23 1.48
N LEU A 15 2.19 6.59 0.84
CA LEU A 15 0.80 7.06 0.84
C LEU A 15 0.25 7.12 2.27
N MET A 16 0.32 6.01 3.01
CA MET A 16 -0.18 5.92 4.38
C MET A 16 0.48 6.94 5.32
N LEU A 17 1.80 7.12 5.21
CA LEU A 17 2.52 8.13 6.01
C LEU A 17 2.11 9.54 5.61
N SER A 18 1.89 9.83 4.32
CA SER A 18 1.48 11.16 3.87
C SER A 18 0.10 11.59 4.37
N GLU A 19 -0.77 10.65 4.73
CA GLU A 19 -2.07 10.93 5.35
C GLU A 19 -1.95 11.21 6.85
N LYS A 20 -0.93 10.63 7.50
CA LYS A 20 -0.70 10.76 8.95
C LYS A 20 0.13 11.99 9.32
N GLN A 21 0.99 12.46 8.42
CA GLN A 21 1.93 13.55 8.70
C GLN A 21 2.23 14.39 7.45
N PRO A 22 2.56 15.69 7.62
CA PRO A 22 2.75 16.62 6.50
C PRO A 22 3.96 16.30 5.61
N TYR A 23 4.96 15.60 6.14
CA TYR A 23 6.20 15.30 5.42
C TYR A 23 6.62 13.85 5.66
N VAL A 24 6.98 13.13 4.61
CA VAL A 24 7.52 11.77 4.68
C VAL A 24 9.01 11.80 4.40
N ARG A 25 9.81 11.10 5.21
CA ARG A 25 11.26 10.94 5.02
C ARG A 25 11.65 9.47 4.99
N SER A 26 12.82 9.17 4.45
CA SER A 26 13.32 7.78 4.36
C SER A 26 13.42 7.08 5.72
N ILE A 27 13.59 7.83 6.82
CA ILE A 27 13.63 7.25 8.16
C ILE A 27 12.25 6.76 8.62
N ASP A 28 11.19 7.48 8.24
CA ASP A 28 9.81 7.12 8.59
C ASP A 28 9.44 5.82 7.87
N ILE A 29 9.77 5.72 6.58
CA ILE A 29 9.58 4.52 5.75
C ILE A 29 10.37 3.33 6.31
N ALA A 30 11.62 3.55 6.72
CA ALA A 30 12.45 2.50 7.30
C ALA A 30 11.87 1.98 8.62
N THR A 31 11.34 2.88 9.45
CA THR A 31 10.68 2.52 10.71
C THR A 31 9.39 1.76 10.46
N GLU A 32 8.51 2.23 9.56
CA GLU A 32 7.22 1.59 9.29
C GLU A 32 7.40 0.17 8.73
N LEU A 33 8.32 -0.02 7.77
CA LEU A 33 8.57 -1.32 7.14
C LEU A 33 9.53 -2.23 7.93
N GLY A 34 10.15 -1.74 9.00
CA GLY A 34 11.18 -2.48 9.74
C GLY A 34 12.45 -2.75 8.92
N PHE A 35 12.73 -1.94 7.89
CA PHE A 35 13.87 -2.12 6.98
C PHE A 35 15.07 -1.25 7.36
N SER A 36 16.26 -1.67 6.93
CA SER A 36 17.49 -0.91 7.19
C SER A 36 17.53 0.40 6.38
N LYS A 37 18.11 1.46 6.96
CA LYS A 37 18.30 2.75 6.25
C LYS A 37 19.03 2.60 4.91
N PRO A 38 20.11 1.80 4.77
CA PRO A 38 20.73 1.53 3.48
C PRO A 38 19.77 0.91 2.46
N SER A 39 18.95 -0.07 2.87
CA SER A 39 17.97 -0.73 2.00
C SER A 39 16.94 0.27 1.46
N VAL A 40 16.37 1.09 2.35
CA VAL A 40 15.38 2.11 1.96
C VAL A 40 16.01 3.17 1.06
N SER A 41 17.25 3.58 1.31
CA SER A 41 17.95 4.55 0.45
C SER A 41 18.09 4.05 -0.99
N VAL A 42 18.45 2.76 -1.17
CA VAL A 42 18.52 2.14 -2.50
C VAL A 42 17.13 2.08 -3.15
N ALA A 43 16.10 1.71 -2.40
CA ALA A 43 14.73 1.68 -2.91
C ALA A 43 14.24 3.06 -3.35
N MET A 44 14.43 4.10 -2.53
CA MET A 44 14.05 5.48 -2.87
C MET A 44 14.78 5.98 -4.12
N LYS A 45 16.07 5.64 -4.28
CA LYS A 45 16.80 5.94 -5.51
C LYS A 45 16.14 5.28 -6.72
N ASN A 46 15.77 4.01 -6.62
CA ASN A 46 15.12 3.29 -7.72
C ASN A 46 13.73 3.85 -8.04
N LEU A 47 12.89 4.13 -7.04
CA LEU A 47 11.57 4.73 -7.25
C LEU A 47 11.68 6.11 -7.90
N ARG A 48 12.68 6.92 -7.52
CA ARG A 48 12.95 8.22 -8.13
C ARG A 48 13.38 8.08 -9.60
N VAL A 49 14.29 7.14 -9.91
CA VAL A 49 14.73 6.86 -11.29
C VAL A 49 13.56 6.42 -12.17
N ASN A 50 12.60 5.69 -11.61
CA ASN A 50 11.38 5.27 -12.31
C ASN A 50 10.27 6.35 -12.32
N ASN A 51 10.55 7.56 -11.84
CA ASN A 51 9.59 8.67 -11.76
C ASN A 51 8.32 8.33 -10.97
N LEU A 52 8.44 7.53 -9.91
CA LEU A 52 7.32 7.18 -9.03
C LEU A 52 7.26 8.10 -7.81
N ILE A 53 8.39 8.65 -7.39
CA ILE A 53 8.49 9.59 -6.27
C ILE A 53 9.33 10.82 -6.63
N LEU A 54 9.11 11.91 -5.90
CA LEU A 54 9.97 13.09 -5.86
C LEU A 54 10.61 13.20 -4.47
N VAL A 55 11.84 13.72 -4.45
CA VAL A 55 12.57 14.03 -3.20
C VAL A 55 13.10 15.45 -3.32
N ASN A 56 12.67 16.34 -2.43
CA ASN A 56 13.13 17.73 -2.41
C ASN A 56 14.48 17.88 -1.68
N ASP A 57 15.03 19.11 -1.65
CA ASP A 57 16.33 19.40 -1.03
C ASP A 57 16.36 19.18 0.50
N GLU A 58 15.19 19.20 1.14
CA GLU A 58 15.02 18.91 2.58
C GLU A 58 14.87 17.41 2.87
N GLY A 59 14.84 16.58 1.82
CA GLY A 59 14.65 15.12 1.93
C GLY A 59 13.20 14.69 2.12
N HIS A 60 12.22 15.55 1.85
CA HIS A 60 10.80 15.20 1.85
C HIS A 60 10.45 14.42 0.60
N ILE A 61 9.75 13.31 0.81
CA ILE A 61 9.35 12.36 -0.22
C ILE A 61 7.88 12.55 -0.52
N THR A 62 7.54 12.68 -1.80
CA THR A 62 6.15 12.75 -2.27
C THR A 62 5.94 11.80 -3.43
N LEU A 63 4.75 11.21 -3.52
CA LEU A 63 4.35 10.43 -4.69
C LEU A 63 4.15 11.35 -5.89
N THR A 64 4.61 10.91 -7.06
CA THR A 64 4.14 11.45 -8.34
C THR A 64 2.73 10.96 -8.62
N ASP A 65 2.06 11.50 -9.65
CA ASP A 65 0.72 11.02 -10.04
C ASP A 65 0.71 9.52 -10.36
N GLU A 66 1.74 9.01 -11.05
CA GLU A 66 1.84 7.58 -11.37
C GLU A 66 2.14 6.75 -10.12
N GLY A 67 3.07 7.19 -9.27
CA GLY A 67 3.36 6.51 -8.01
C GLY A 67 2.15 6.47 -7.08
N ARG A 68 1.36 7.56 -7.04
CA ARG A 68 0.11 7.67 -6.29
C ARG A 68 -0.93 6.69 -6.82
N ARG A 69 -1.14 6.63 -8.13
CA ARG A 69 -2.09 5.70 -8.74
C ARG A 69 -1.80 4.24 -8.37
N ILE A 70 -0.51 3.87 -8.35
CA ILE A 70 -0.08 2.53 -7.94
C ILE A 70 -0.33 2.33 -6.43
N ALA A 71 0.12 3.26 -5.59
CA ALA A 71 -0.07 3.19 -4.15
C ALA A 71 -1.55 3.05 -3.76
N GLU A 72 -2.44 3.85 -4.36
CA GLU A 72 -3.88 3.82 -4.10
C GLU A 72 -4.52 2.50 -4.56
N THR A 73 -4.03 1.91 -5.66
CA THR A 73 -4.51 0.60 -6.13
C THR A 73 -4.17 -0.51 -5.12
N ILE A 74 -2.95 -0.47 -4.58
CA ILE A 74 -2.47 -1.46 -3.59
C ILE A 74 -3.21 -1.25 -2.26
N TYR A 75 -3.28 -0.01 -1.78
CA TYR A 75 -4.00 0.33 -0.56
C TYR A 75 -5.49 -0.01 -0.61
N GLU A 76 -6.14 0.15 -1.77
CA GLU A 76 -7.52 -0.30 -1.97
C GLU A 76 -7.65 -1.81 -1.78
N ARG A 77 -6.70 -2.59 -2.32
CA ARG A 77 -6.67 -4.05 -2.14
C ARG A 77 -6.44 -4.42 -0.69
N HIS A 78 -5.44 -3.82 -0.04
CA HIS A 78 -5.13 -4.01 1.37
C HIS A 78 -6.38 -3.86 2.22
N THR A 79 -7.03 -2.70 2.11
CA THR A 79 -8.14 -2.31 2.98
C THR A 79 -9.40 -3.12 2.70
N ALA A 80 -9.70 -3.42 1.43
CA ALA A 80 -10.85 -4.25 1.07
C ALA A 80 -10.68 -5.70 1.54
N LEU A 81 -9.50 -6.28 1.32
CA LEU A 81 -9.19 -7.65 1.75
C LEU A 81 -9.16 -7.76 3.28
N SER A 82 -8.55 -6.79 3.97
CA SER A 82 -8.50 -6.77 5.43
C SER A 82 -9.89 -6.74 6.04
N LYS A 83 -10.75 -5.81 5.59
CA LYS A 83 -12.14 -5.71 6.05
C LYS A 83 -12.91 -6.98 5.78
N TRP A 84 -12.75 -7.54 4.58
CA TRP A 84 -13.43 -8.78 4.22
C TRP A 84 -13.01 -9.97 5.09
N LEU A 85 -11.71 -10.13 5.36
CA LEU A 85 -11.21 -11.17 6.25
C LEU A 85 -11.73 -10.98 7.68
N MET A 86 -11.77 -9.74 8.17
CA MET A 86 -12.37 -9.43 9.48
C MET A 86 -13.87 -9.76 9.52
N ASP A 87 -14.62 -9.44 8.47
CA ASP A 87 -16.05 -9.79 8.34
C ASP A 87 -16.27 -11.32 8.32
N LEU A 88 -15.30 -12.08 7.81
CA LEU A 88 -15.29 -13.55 7.86
C LEU A 88 -14.89 -14.12 9.23
N GLY A 89 -14.53 -13.27 10.20
CA GLY A 89 -14.18 -13.65 11.56
C GLY A 89 -12.68 -13.84 11.82
N VAL A 90 -11.82 -13.41 10.90
CA VAL A 90 -10.36 -13.39 11.12
C VAL A 90 -10.01 -12.25 12.09
N SER A 91 -9.05 -12.47 12.98
CA SER A 91 -8.59 -11.41 13.89
C SER A 91 -7.98 -10.25 13.10
N GLU A 92 -8.13 -9.01 13.58
CA GLU A 92 -7.65 -7.81 12.87
C GLU A 92 -6.17 -7.91 12.47
N GLN A 93 -5.29 -8.32 13.40
CA GLN A 93 -3.87 -8.48 13.13
C GLN A 93 -3.62 -9.49 12.00
N THR A 94 -4.24 -10.67 12.06
CA THR A 94 -4.08 -11.69 11.01
C THR A 94 -4.66 -11.21 9.68
N ALA A 95 -5.80 -10.52 9.70
CA ALA A 95 -6.43 -10.01 8.48
C ALA A 95 -5.55 -8.97 7.77
N LEU A 96 -4.93 -8.05 8.52
CA LEU A 96 -3.97 -7.07 8.00
C LEU A 96 -2.73 -7.76 7.42
N ASP A 97 -2.13 -8.70 8.18
CA ASP A 97 -0.92 -9.40 7.75
C ASP A 97 -1.14 -10.33 6.55
N ASP A 98 -2.33 -10.93 6.42
CA ASP A 98 -2.72 -11.74 5.27
C ASP A 98 -3.03 -10.84 4.06
N ALA A 99 -3.80 -9.77 4.24
CA ALA A 99 -4.15 -8.84 3.16
C ALA A 99 -2.91 -8.21 2.51
N CYS A 100 -1.96 -7.75 3.34
CA CYS A 100 -0.67 -7.20 2.92
C CYS A 100 0.11 -8.16 1.99
N ARG A 101 -0.02 -9.48 2.18
CA ARG A 101 0.60 -10.46 1.26
C ARG A 101 -0.25 -10.70 0.02
N ILE A 102 -1.57 -10.79 0.18
CA ILE A 102 -2.49 -11.14 -0.91
C ILE A 102 -2.58 -10.03 -1.96
N GLU A 103 -2.55 -8.75 -1.56
CA GLU A 103 -2.76 -7.62 -2.45
C GLU A 103 -1.79 -7.52 -3.63
N HIS A 104 -0.55 -7.99 -3.44
CA HIS A 104 0.51 -7.97 -4.46
C HIS A 104 0.38 -9.13 -5.46
N ASP A 105 -0.17 -10.27 -5.01
CA ASP A 105 -0.24 -11.49 -5.80
C ASP A 105 -1.63 -11.72 -6.43
N ILE A 106 -2.67 -11.09 -5.89
CA ILE A 106 -4.03 -11.27 -6.39
C ILE A 106 -4.20 -10.68 -7.79
N SER A 107 -4.80 -11.47 -8.68
CA SER A 107 -5.15 -11.00 -10.02
C SER A 107 -6.22 -9.90 -9.95
N ALA A 108 -6.19 -8.98 -10.92
CA ALA A 108 -7.21 -7.93 -11.01
C ALA A 108 -8.63 -8.51 -11.16
N GLU A 109 -8.78 -9.63 -11.88
CA GLU A 109 -10.06 -10.33 -12.05
C GLU A 109 -10.58 -10.88 -10.71
N SER A 110 -9.73 -11.58 -9.96
CA SER A 110 -10.08 -12.13 -8.65
C SER A 110 -10.42 -11.03 -7.65
N PHE A 111 -9.62 -9.96 -7.61
CA PHE A 111 -9.89 -8.83 -6.74
C PHE A 111 -11.22 -8.15 -7.07
N ALA A 112 -11.52 -7.93 -8.35
CA ALA A 112 -12.80 -7.35 -8.77
C ALA A 112 -13.99 -8.22 -8.33
N ALA A 113 -13.90 -9.55 -8.50
CA ALA A 113 -14.95 -10.47 -8.05
C ALA A 113 -15.14 -10.44 -6.53
N ILE A 114 -14.05 -10.42 -5.75
CA ILE A 114 -14.12 -10.30 -4.29
C ILE A 114 -14.73 -8.95 -3.89
N LYS A 115 -14.32 -7.85 -4.53
CA LYS A 115 -14.85 -6.52 -4.24
C LYS A 115 -16.35 -6.44 -4.48
N GLU A 116 -16.86 -7.00 -5.57
CA GLU A 116 -18.30 -7.09 -5.83
C GLU A 116 -19.03 -8.00 -4.82
N HIS A 117 -18.39 -9.10 -4.41
CA HIS A 117 -18.93 -9.95 -3.35
C HIS A 117 -19.03 -9.20 -2.01
N ILE A 118 -18.01 -8.45 -1.61
CA ILE A 118 -18.02 -7.62 -0.40
C ILE A 118 -19.19 -6.64 -0.45
N LYS A 119 -19.36 -5.88 -1.54
CA LYS A 119 -20.48 -4.93 -1.68
C LYS A 119 -21.84 -5.58 -1.49
N LYS A 120 -22.04 -6.75 -2.12
CA LYS A 120 -23.32 -7.47 -2.07
C LYS A 120 -23.70 -7.98 -0.68
N TYR A 121 -22.71 -8.29 0.16
CA TYR A 121 -22.92 -8.96 1.43
C TYR A 121 -22.48 -8.16 2.66
N SER A 122 -21.88 -6.99 2.47
CA SER A 122 -21.56 -6.08 3.58
C SER A 122 -22.85 -5.55 4.19
N SER A 123 -22.90 -5.54 5.52
CA SER A 123 -24.08 -5.29 6.36
C SER A 123 -24.70 -3.90 6.20
N GLU A 124 -24.04 -2.98 5.50
CA GLU A 124 -24.46 -1.59 5.35
C GLU A 124 -25.63 -1.38 4.36
N GLU A 125 -25.98 -2.37 3.53
CA GLU A 125 -27.15 -2.29 2.62
C GLU A 125 -28.41 -3.03 3.13
N LYS A 126 -28.43 -3.47 4.40
CA LYS A 126 -29.60 -4.16 4.99
C LYS A 126 -30.45 -3.30 5.94
N ASN A 127 -30.39 -1.98 5.82
CA ASN A 127 -31.34 -1.06 6.48
C ASN A 127 -32.07 -0.19 5.47
#